data_AF-M7ZS70-F1
#
_entry.id   AF-M7ZS70-F1
#
_cell.length_a   1.000
_cell.length_b   1.000
_cell.length_c   1.000
_cell.angle_alpha   90.00
_cell.angle_beta   90.00
_cell.angle_gamma   90.00
#
_symmetry.space_group_name_H-M   'P 1'
#
loop_
_entity.id
_entity.type
_entity.pdbx_description
1 polymer ?
#
loop_
_entity_poly.entity_id
_entity_poly.type
_entity_poly.pdbx_seq_one_letter_code
_entity_poly.pdbx_strand_id
1 'polypeptide(L)'
;MVKFFDKTKELPRPKPPTKWEQFAKSKGELLILAGFLSVFVGSVFALDFCNSNILAGIIKHKKNKRAWDEQTNSWKRTYGYDRVNDDRDVPIIEAKLTDEPGVDPFAQRREEKKGRVDKQEKNRLGNLKNAAKVGALPSHIQLAATSVPITGTKADLPRKAKKEDLENVAGMASAATASGGKFDKKLPGEKPLKKAGKNRKFLPVVEGKGMGNLEKQQNDKILNSLLAKNFEEPLDAITMYKVKKDNKRRKDKQSSSSSGSNKLKPQKKIHKKSSKKSA
;
A
#
# COMPACT_ATOMS: atom_id res chain seq x y z
N MET A 1 -15.78 3.79 25.41
CA MET A 1 -16.56 4.22 24.22
C MET A 1 -15.59 4.41 23.06
N VAL A 2 -15.58 3.50 22.08
CA VAL A 2 -14.62 3.55 20.95
C VAL A 2 -15.02 4.67 19.99
N LYS A 3 -14.20 5.71 19.89
CA LYS A 3 -14.40 6.80 18.91
C LYS A 3 -13.91 6.33 17.55
N PHE A 4 -14.83 6.02 16.63
CA PHE A 4 -14.49 5.81 15.23
C PHE A 4 -14.21 7.16 14.58
N PHE A 5 -13.01 7.32 14.02
CA PHE A 5 -12.66 8.46 13.17
C PHE A 5 -13.06 8.17 11.73
N ASP A 6 -13.74 9.12 11.09
CA ASP A 6 -14.15 8.98 9.69
C ASP A 6 -12.94 8.92 8.75
N LYS A 7 -12.96 7.93 7.86
CA LYS A 7 -11.93 7.76 6.83
C LYS A 7 -12.10 8.82 5.77
N THR A 8 -11.00 9.53 5.45
CA THR A 8 -10.97 10.56 4.40
C THR A 8 -11.09 10.01 2.98
N LYS A 9 -10.93 8.69 2.80
CA LYS A 9 -11.05 8.00 1.51
C LYS A 9 -11.99 6.81 1.66
N GLU A 10 -12.83 6.59 0.65
CA GLU A 10 -13.63 5.38 0.53
C GLU A 10 -12.74 4.14 0.59
N LEU A 11 -13.27 3.07 1.18
CA LEU A 11 -12.61 1.77 1.14
C LEU A 11 -12.39 1.34 -0.31
N PRO A 12 -11.22 0.78 -0.64
CA PRO A 12 -10.96 0.32 -2.01
C PRO A 12 -11.97 -0.78 -2.37
N ARG A 13 -12.77 -0.54 -3.42
CA ARG A 13 -13.70 -1.54 -3.96
C ARG A 13 -12.92 -2.66 -4.67
N PRO A 14 -13.36 -3.93 -4.58
CA PRO A 14 -12.74 -5.00 -5.33
C PRO A 14 -12.89 -4.75 -6.84
N LYS A 15 -11.86 -5.11 -7.61
CA LYS A 15 -11.89 -4.97 -9.07
C LYS A 15 -12.82 -6.03 -9.67
N PRO A 16 -13.54 -5.73 -10.76
CA PRO A 16 -14.29 -6.76 -11.47
C PRO A 16 -13.33 -7.81 -12.05
N PRO A 17 -13.77 -9.08 -12.18
CA PRO A 17 -12.93 -10.16 -12.70
C PRO A 17 -12.52 -9.89 -14.14
N THR A 18 -11.28 -10.22 -14.47
CA THR A 18 -10.77 -10.09 -15.85
C THR A 18 -11.37 -11.14 -16.78
N LYS A 19 -11.32 -10.90 -18.10
CA LYS A 19 -11.82 -11.87 -19.10
C LYS A 19 -11.21 -13.28 -18.92
N TRP A 20 -9.92 -13.34 -18.59
CA TRP A 20 -9.24 -14.62 -18.32
C TRP A 20 -9.73 -15.30 -17.04
N GLU A 21 -9.99 -14.54 -15.97
CA GLU A 21 -10.53 -15.10 -14.73
C GLU A 21 -11.97 -15.60 -14.90
N GLN A 22 -12.80 -14.89 -15.68
CA GLN A 22 -14.14 -15.35 -16.05
C GLN A 22 -14.06 -16.67 -16.83
N PHE A 23 -13.16 -16.75 -17.80
CA PHE A 23 -12.94 -17.97 -18.59
C PHE A 23 -12.38 -19.14 -17.76
N ALA A 24 -11.43 -18.87 -16.86
CA ALA A 24 -10.88 -19.88 -15.96
C ALA A 24 -11.95 -20.40 -14.99
N LYS A 25 -12.80 -19.50 -14.47
CA LYS A 25 -13.92 -19.83 -13.60
C LYS A 25 -14.98 -20.66 -14.32
N SER A 26 -15.40 -20.26 -15.53
CA SER A 26 -16.41 -21.00 -16.31
C SER A 26 -15.95 -22.41 -16.67
N LYS A 27 -14.67 -22.58 -17.01
CA LYS A 27 -14.09 -23.91 -17.27
C LYS A 27 -13.96 -24.77 -16.01
N GLY A 28 -13.74 -24.16 -14.85
CA GLY A 28 -13.72 -24.88 -13.58
C GLY A 28 -15.12 -25.31 -13.10
N GLU A 29 -16.13 -24.46 -13.29
CA GLU A 29 -17.52 -24.72 -12.82
C GLU A 29 -18.25 -25.80 -13.62
N LEU A 30 -18.04 -25.88 -14.94
CA LEU A 30 -18.65 -26.92 -15.78
C LEU A 30 -18.27 -28.35 -15.36
N LEU A 31 -17.09 -28.55 -14.77
CA LEU A 31 -16.65 -29.86 -14.29
C LEU A 31 -17.26 -30.23 -12.93
N ILE A 32 -17.53 -29.26 -12.04
CA ILE A 32 -18.22 -29.53 -10.77
C ILE A 32 -19.64 -30.04 -11.04
N LEU A 33 -20.32 -29.46 -12.02
CA LEU A 33 -21.67 -29.87 -12.42
C LEU A 33 -21.68 -31.21 -13.17
N ALA A 34 -20.71 -31.46 -14.05
CA ALA A 34 -20.58 -32.74 -14.75
C ALA A 34 -20.23 -33.91 -13.81
N GLY A 35 -19.37 -33.67 -12.81
CA GLY A 35 -19.04 -34.65 -11.77
C GLY A 35 -20.24 -34.96 -10.86
N PHE A 36 -21.08 -33.97 -10.55
CA PHE A 36 -22.28 -34.17 -9.73
C PHE A 36 -23.35 -35.00 -10.44
N LEU A 37 -23.49 -34.83 -11.77
CA LEU A 37 -24.44 -35.60 -12.58
C LEU A 37 -24.00 -37.07 -12.76
N SER A 38 -22.68 -37.33 -12.80
CA SER A 38 -22.11 -38.68 -12.85
C SER A 38 -22.35 -39.49 -11.56
N VAL A 39 -22.40 -38.84 -10.39
CA VAL A 39 -22.73 -39.52 -9.12
C VAL A 39 -24.22 -39.84 -9.02
N PHE A 40 -25.06 -39.12 -9.76
CA PHE A 40 -26.52 -39.30 -9.73
C PHE A 40 -27.05 -40.28 -10.78
N VAL A 41 -26.28 -40.56 -11.84
CA VAL A 41 -26.65 -41.49 -12.90
C VAL A 41 -25.54 -42.53 -13.03
N GLY A 42 -25.60 -43.58 -12.22
CA GLY A 42 -24.64 -44.68 -12.19
C GLY A 42 -24.54 -45.42 -13.52
N SER A 43 -23.72 -44.92 -14.44
CA SER A 43 -23.51 -45.51 -15.76
C SER A 43 -22.12 -46.14 -15.85
N VAL A 44 -22.12 -47.45 -16.07
CA VAL A 44 -20.96 -48.35 -16.21
C VAL A 44 -20.34 -48.17 -17.60
N PHE A 45 -19.86 -46.97 -17.91
CA PHE A 45 -19.09 -46.65 -19.11
C PHE A 45 -18.02 -45.61 -18.77
N ALA A 46 -17.08 -45.99 -17.89
CA ALA A 46 -16.04 -45.07 -17.43
C ALA A 46 -14.69 -45.77 -17.26
N LEU A 47 -14.25 -46.49 -18.28
CA LEU A 47 -12.87 -46.97 -18.43
C LEU A 47 -12.52 -46.81 -19.90
N ASP A 48 -12.17 -45.59 -20.32
CA ASP A 48 -11.35 -45.28 -21.51
C ASP A 48 -11.27 -43.76 -21.80
N PHE A 49 -11.31 -42.91 -20.77
CA PHE A 49 -11.01 -41.48 -20.92
C PHE A 49 -9.96 -40.98 -19.92
N CYS A 50 -9.07 -41.88 -19.47
CA CYS A 50 -7.95 -41.56 -18.59
C CYS A 50 -6.62 -41.67 -19.32
N ASN A 51 -6.43 -40.87 -20.38
CA ASN A 51 -5.08 -40.47 -20.79
C ASN A 51 -5.05 -39.14 -21.57
N SER A 52 -5.82 -38.17 -21.11
CA SER A 52 -5.61 -36.78 -21.51
C SER A 52 -5.49 -35.91 -20.27
N ASN A 53 -4.26 -35.51 -19.97
CA ASN A 53 -3.89 -34.44 -19.01
C ASN A 53 -4.43 -33.05 -19.43
N ILE A 54 -5.58 -32.99 -20.13
CA ILE A 54 -6.25 -31.80 -20.65
C ILE A 54 -7.55 -31.51 -19.86
N LEU A 55 -7.86 -32.30 -18.83
CA LEU A 55 -9.14 -32.28 -18.10
C LEU A 55 -9.06 -31.87 -16.62
N ALA A 56 -7.96 -31.24 -16.20
CA ALA A 56 -7.94 -30.51 -14.94
C ALA A 56 -8.34 -29.06 -15.20
N GLY A 57 -9.41 -28.57 -14.56
CA GLY A 57 -9.80 -27.16 -14.58
C GLY A 57 -8.61 -26.23 -14.31
N ILE A 58 -8.66 -25.01 -14.85
CA ILE A 58 -7.55 -24.04 -14.77
C ILE A 58 -7.37 -23.57 -13.31
N ILE A 59 -6.64 -24.37 -12.51
CA ILE A 59 -6.32 -24.09 -11.12
C ILE A 59 -5.02 -23.28 -11.07
N LYS A 60 -5.01 -22.22 -10.25
CA LYS A 60 -3.80 -21.43 -9.99
C LYS A 60 -2.82 -22.29 -9.19
N HIS A 61 -1.68 -22.62 -9.80
CA HIS A 61 -0.57 -23.31 -9.13
C HIS A 61 0.64 -22.38 -9.01
N LYS A 62 1.52 -22.67 -8.05
CA LYS A 62 2.75 -21.90 -7.83
C LYS A 62 3.85 -22.42 -8.78
N LYS A 63 4.38 -21.55 -9.64
CA LYS A 63 5.50 -21.89 -10.53
C LYS A 63 6.84 -21.84 -9.78
N ASN A 64 7.73 -22.79 -10.07
CA ASN A 64 9.09 -22.80 -9.54
C ASN A 64 9.92 -21.63 -10.12
N LYS A 65 10.75 -21.01 -9.26
CA LYS A 65 11.60 -19.87 -9.65
C LYS A 65 12.88 -20.29 -10.38
N ARG A 66 13.29 -21.55 -10.22
CA ARG A 66 14.43 -22.17 -10.89
C ARG A 66 13.98 -23.33 -11.76
N ALA A 67 14.66 -23.51 -12.88
CA ALA A 67 14.51 -24.62 -13.80
C ALA A 67 15.90 -25.20 -14.08
N TRP A 68 15.97 -26.52 -14.28
CA TRP A 68 17.20 -27.19 -14.67
C TRP A 68 17.48 -26.87 -16.15
N ASP A 69 18.72 -26.48 -16.43
CA ASP A 69 19.23 -26.28 -17.79
C ASP A 69 20.12 -27.47 -18.14
N GLU A 70 19.74 -28.24 -19.17
CA GLU A 70 20.45 -29.44 -19.59
C GLU A 70 21.80 -29.11 -20.25
N GLN A 71 21.91 -27.98 -20.94
CA GLN A 71 23.14 -27.62 -21.64
C GLN A 71 24.27 -27.28 -20.67
N THR A 72 23.95 -26.57 -19.59
CA THR A 72 24.94 -26.16 -18.58
C THR A 72 24.94 -27.03 -17.32
N ASN A 73 24.07 -28.04 -17.24
CA ASN A 73 23.84 -28.89 -16.06
C ASN A 73 23.73 -28.07 -14.75
N SER A 74 22.90 -27.03 -14.78
CA SER A 74 22.80 -26.10 -13.64
C SER A 74 21.37 -25.59 -13.43
N TRP A 75 21.07 -25.22 -12.18
CA TRP A 75 19.76 -24.66 -11.80
C TRP A 75 19.70 -23.16 -12.08
N LYS A 76 19.19 -22.79 -13.25
CA LYS A 76 19.02 -21.38 -13.65
C LYS A 76 17.66 -20.83 -13.27
N ARG A 77 17.52 -19.49 -13.29
CA ARG A 77 16.25 -18.82 -13.00
C ARG A 77 15.29 -18.94 -14.18
N THR A 78 13.98 -18.89 -13.93
CA THR A 78 12.99 -18.88 -15.04
C THR A 78 12.81 -17.49 -15.67
N TYR A 79 13.32 -16.44 -15.02
CA TYR A 79 13.27 -15.06 -15.49
C TYR A 79 14.40 -14.23 -14.84
N GLY A 80 14.75 -13.11 -15.47
CA GLY A 80 15.79 -12.18 -15.00
C GLY A 80 17.15 -12.45 -15.64
N TYR A 81 18.21 -12.14 -14.91
CA TYR A 81 19.60 -12.42 -15.29
C TYR A 81 19.89 -13.92 -15.26
N ASP A 82 20.67 -14.41 -16.23
CA ASP A 82 21.07 -15.81 -16.38
C ASP A 82 19.87 -16.77 -16.27
N ARG A 83 18.84 -16.48 -17.08
CA ARG A 83 17.62 -17.26 -17.13
C ARG A 83 17.81 -18.49 -18.01
N VAL A 84 17.04 -19.54 -17.73
CA VAL A 84 16.94 -20.70 -18.62
C VAL A 84 16.43 -20.27 -20.01
N ASN A 85 16.97 -20.90 -21.06
CA ASN A 85 16.61 -20.69 -22.47
C ASN A 85 16.60 -19.21 -22.89
N ASP A 86 17.71 -18.50 -22.69
CA ASP A 86 17.83 -17.12 -23.22
C ASP A 86 18.06 -17.12 -24.74
N ASP A 87 17.35 -16.24 -25.44
CA ASP A 87 17.44 -16.11 -26.89
C ASP A 87 18.81 -15.51 -27.31
N ARG A 88 19.48 -14.82 -26.37
CA ARG A 88 20.78 -14.16 -26.56
C ARG A 88 21.96 -15.12 -26.47
N ASP A 89 21.80 -16.22 -25.75
CA ASP A 89 22.86 -17.21 -25.54
C ASP A 89 22.91 -18.23 -26.69
N VAL A 90 21.97 -18.14 -27.65
CA VAL A 90 21.93 -18.98 -28.85
C VAL A 90 22.75 -18.28 -29.94
N PRO A 91 23.98 -18.75 -30.24
CA PRO A 91 24.84 -18.06 -31.22
C PRO A 91 24.42 -18.33 -32.67
N ILE A 92 23.86 -19.51 -32.95
CA ILE A 92 23.51 -19.95 -34.30
C ILE A 92 22.12 -20.59 -34.26
N ILE A 93 21.27 -20.27 -35.23
CA ILE A 93 19.96 -20.89 -35.40
C ILE A 93 20.01 -21.70 -36.70
N GLU A 94 19.62 -22.95 -36.62
CA GLU A 94 19.44 -23.79 -37.80
C GLU A 94 18.24 -23.29 -38.61
N ALA A 95 18.49 -22.96 -39.87
CA ALA A 95 17.43 -22.54 -40.79
C ALA A 95 16.50 -23.72 -41.08
N LYS A 96 15.19 -23.45 -41.04
CA LYS A 96 14.20 -24.41 -41.53
C LYS A 96 14.09 -24.28 -43.05
N LEU A 97 13.72 -25.35 -43.73
CA LEU A 97 13.48 -25.36 -45.18
C LEU A 97 12.43 -24.33 -45.65
N THR A 98 11.60 -23.82 -44.73
CA THR A 98 10.55 -22.84 -44.98
C THR A 98 10.97 -21.39 -44.70
N ASP A 99 12.17 -21.15 -44.18
CA ASP A 99 12.60 -19.80 -43.81
C ASP A 99 13.11 -19.07 -45.06
N GLU A 100 12.66 -17.82 -45.23
CA GLU A 100 12.96 -17.04 -46.43
C GLU A 100 14.45 -16.62 -46.43
N PRO A 101 15.21 -16.96 -47.48
CA PRO A 101 16.63 -16.60 -47.55
C PRO A 101 16.78 -15.08 -47.61
N GLY A 102 17.44 -14.51 -46.60
CA GLY A 102 17.74 -13.07 -46.52
C GLY A 102 17.13 -12.34 -45.32
N VAL A 103 16.28 -12.99 -44.53
CA VAL A 103 15.73 -12.41 -43.29
C VAL A 103 16.51 -12.91 -42.07
N ASP A 104 16.92 -12.01 -41.18
CA ASP A 104 17.61 -12.37 -39.93
C ASP A 104 16.64 -13.10 -38.96
N PRO A 105 16.87 -14.38 -38.64
CA PRO A 105 16.00 -15.14 -37.74
C PRO A 105 16.00 -14.59 -36.29
N PHE A 106 17.05 -13.89 -35.86
CA PHE A 106 17.07 -13.22 -34.55
C PHE A 106 16.21 -11.95 -34.54
N ALA A 107 16.13 -11.22 -35.65
CA ALA A 107 15.21 -10.10 -35.79
C ALA A 107 13.75 -10.58 -35.70
N GLN A 108 13.39 -11.66 -36.41
CA GLN A 108 12.05 -12.24 -36.37
C GLN A 108 11.63 -12.64 -34.93
N ARG A 109 12.51 -13.32 -34.17
CA ARG A 109 12.22 -13.68 -32.76
C ARG A 109 12.01 -12.47 -31.86
N ARG A 110 12.78 -11.39 -32.06
CA ARG A 110 12.61 -10.13 -31.31
C ARG A 110 11.25 -9.49 -31.61
N GLU A 111 10.85 -9.46 -32.88
CA GLU A 111 9.56 -8.93 -33.30
C GLU A 111 8.39 -9.77 -32.78
N GLU A 112 8.48 -11.10 -32.84
CA GLU A 112 7.46 -12.00 -32.29
C GLU A 112 7.31 -11.81 -30.77
N LYS A 113 8.43 -11.69 -30.05
CA LYS A 113 8.44 -11.39 -28.60
C LYS A 113 7.79 -10.03 -28.31
N LYS A 114 8.13 -8.99 -29.09
CA LYS A 114 7.50 -7.68 -28.98
C LYS A 114 5.99 -7.78 -29.24
N GLY A 115 5.56 -8.47 -30.29
CA GLY A 115 4.15 -8.69 -30.60
C GLY A 115 3.37 -9.39 -29.47
N ARG A 116 3.99 -10.39 -28.81
CA ARG A 116 3.40 -11.04 -27.63
C ARG A 116 3.26 -10.09 -26.44
N VAL A 117 4.28 -9.27 -26.18
CA VAL A 117 4.26 -8.23 -25.13
C VAL A 117 3.19 -7.18 -25.43
N ASP A 118 3.15 -6.65 -26.65
CA ASP A 118 2.17 -5.67 -27.10
C ASP A 118 0.74 -6.21 -26.99
N LYS A 119 0.53 -7.49 -27.33
CA LYS A 119 -0.76 -8.16 -27.13
C LYS A 119 -1.14 -8.24 -25.65
N GLN A 120 -0.19 -8.54 -24.77
CA GLN A 120 -0.41 -8.57 -23.33
C GLN A 120 -0.74 -7.17 -22.77
N GLU A 121 -0.06 -6.13 -23.24
CA GLU A 121 -0.33 -4.74 -22.87
C GLU A 121 -1.70 -4.27 -23.36
N LYS A 122 -2.05 -4.55 -24.62
CA LYS A 122 -3.39 -4.29 -25.18
C LYS A 122 -4.48 -4.97 -24.34
N ASN A 123 -4.28 -6.23 -23.95
CA ASN A 123 -5.22 -6.95 -23.09
C ASN A 123 -5.31 -6.32 -21.68
N ARG A 124 -4.19 -5.89 -21.10
CA ARG A 124 -4.17 -5.16 -19.82
C ARG A 124 -4.95 -3.86 -19.91
N LEU A 125 -4.73 -3.07 -20.96
CA LEU A 125 -5.46 -1.82 -21.21
C LEU A 125 -6.96 -2.07 -21.41
N GLY A 126 -7.33 -3.11 -22.17
CA GLY A 126 -8.73 -3.52 -22.34
C GLY A 126 -9.40 -3.90 -21.01
N ASN A 127 -8.73 -4.69 -20.18
CA ASN A 127 -9.24 -5.06 -18.85
C ASN A 127 -9.38 -3.84 -17.92
N LEU A 128 -8.44 -2.89 -17.97
CA LEU A 128 -8.54 -1.64 -17.20
C LEU A 128 -9.69 -0.76 -17.68
N LYS A 129 -9.91 -0.63 -18.99
CA LYS A 129 -11.05 0.10 -19.57
C LYS A 129 -12.39 -0.53 -19.15
N ASN A 130 -12.49 -1.86 -19.20
CA ASN A 130 -13.69 -2.58 -18.75
C ASN A 130 -13.92 -2.40 -17.24
N ALA A 131 -12.87 -2.41 -16.42
CA ALA A 131 -12.97 -2.13 -15.00
C ALA A 131 -13.39 -0.67 -14.71
N ALA A 132 -12.96 0.28 -15.54
CA ALA A 132 -13.37 1.68 -15.46
C ALA A 132 -14.87 1.84 -15.74
N LYS A 133 -15.39 1.14 -16.77
CA LYS A 133 -16.83 1.17 -17.12
C LYS A 133 -17.73 0.70 -15.97
N VAL A 134 -17.26 -0.25 -15.16
CA VAL A 134 -18.01 -0.79 -14.00
C VAL A 134 -17.86 0.12 -12.75
N GLY A 135 -17.22 1.28 -12.85
CA GLY A 135 -17.12 2.26 -11.75
C GLY A 135 -16.22 1.82 -10.58
N ALA A 136 -15.39 0.80 -10.76
CA ALA A 136 -14.56 0.20 -9.72
C ALA A 136 -13.18 0.86 -9.55
N LEU A 137 -12.85 1.88 -10.36
CA LEU A 137 -11.57 2.60 -10.27
C LEU A 137 -11.68 3.88 -9.44
N PRO A 138 -10.58 4.39 -8.85
CA PRO A 138 -10.56 5.69 -8.18
C PRO A 138 -11.05 6.81 -9.12
N SER A 139 -11.83 7.76 -8.59
CA SER A 139 -12.48 8.86 -9.36
C SER A 139 -11.53 9.59 -10.31
N HIS A 140 -10.29 9.81 -9.87
CA HIS A 140 -9.24 10.45 -10.66
C HIS A 140 -8.90 9.73 -11.98
N ILE A 141 -8.86 8.40 -11.97
CA ILE A 141 -8.54 7.59 -13.16
C ILE A 141 -9.76 7.45 -14.08
N GLN A 142 -10.97 7.43 -13.50
CA GLN A 142 -12.22 7.36 -14.25
C GLN A 142 -12.36 8.56 -15.20
N LEU A 143 -12.02 9.76 -14.75
CA LEU A 143 -12.11 10.98 -15.55
C LEU A 143 -11.05 11.07 -16.64
N ALA A 144 -9.81 10.66 -16.34
CA ALA A 144 -8.76 10.58 -17.37
C ALA A 144 -9.15 9.61 -18.50
N ALA A 145 -9.76 8.47 -18.14
CA ALA A 145 -10.20 7.46 -19.12
C ALA A 145 -11.48 7.83 -19.90
N THR A 146 -12.34 8.69 -19.35
CA THR A 146 -13.59 9.15 -19.99
C THR A 146 -13.47 10.47 -20.73
N SER A 147 -12.36 11.20 -20.57
CA SER A 147 -12.23 12.58 -21.07
C SER A 147 -12.13 12.76 -22.59
N VAL A 148 -12.05 11.70 -23.41
CA VAL A 148 -12.03 11.90 -24.88
C VAL A 148 -12.78 10.79 -25.64
N PRO A 149 -14.06 10.99 -25.99
CA PRO A 149 -14.63 10.42 -27.20
C PRO A 149 -14.18 11.27 -28.40
N ILE A 150 -13.30 10.74 -29.25
CA ILE A 150 -12.88 11.38 -30.51
C ILE A 150 -14.04 11.40 -31.53
N THR A 151 -15.11 10.63 -31.31
CA THR A 151 -16.26 10.56 -32.21
C THR A 151 -17.55 10.78 -31.43
N GLY A 152 -18.39 11.69 -31.92
CA GLY A 152 -19.49 12.32 -31.18
C GLY A 152 -20.72 11.44 -30.92
N THR A 153 -20.57 10.26 -30.32
CA THR A 153 -21.70 9.48 -29.82
C THR A 153 -21.90 9.73 -28.33
N LYS A 154 -23.03 10.37 -28.02
CA LYS A 154 -23.50 10.65 -26.66
C LYS A 154 -23.91 9.32 -25.99
N ALA A 155 -22.95 8.60 -25.43
CA ALA A 155 -23.25 7.56 -24.45
C ALA A 155 -23.16 8.17 -23.05
N ASP A 156 -24.23 8.01 -22.29
CA ASP A 156 -24.53 8.63 -20.99
C ASP A 156 -23.36 8.69 -20.01
N LEU A 157 -22.59 9.78 -20.09
CA LEU A 157 -21.74 10.25 -19.01
C LEU A 157 -22.63 10.92 -17.96
N PRO A 158 -22.30 10.85 -16.65
CA PRO A 158 -23.00 11.66 -15.66
C PRO A 158 -22.92 13.12 -16.11
N ARG A 159 -24.07 13.73 -16.42
CA ARG A 159 -24.22 15.02 -17.12
C ARG A 159 -23.41 16.18 -16.52
N LYS A 160 -22.86 16.03 -15.32
CA LYS A 160 -21.97 16.99 -14.66
C LYS A 160 -20.94 16.21 -13.84
N ALA A 161 -19.66 16.29 -14.19
CA ALA A 161 -18.59 15.92 -13.26
C ALA A 161 -18.75 16.77 -11.99
N LYS A 162 -18.53 16.17 -10.81
CA LYS A 162 -18.65 16.91 -9.55
C LYS A 162 -17.65 18.06 -9.55
N LYS A 163 -18.05 19.21 -9.00
CA LYS A 163 -17.21 20.42 -8.91
C LYS A 163 -15.83 20.12 -8.32
N GLU A 164 -15.78 19.27 -7.30
CA GLU A 164 -14.55 18.86 -6.62
C GLU A 164 -13.60 18.08 -7.54
N ASP A 165 -14.15 17.21 -8.37
CA ASP A 165 -13.36 16.42 -9.31
C ASP A 165 -12.75 17.31 -10.40
N LEU A 166 -13.53 18.27 -10.92
CA LEU A 166 -13.04 19.27 -11.88
C LEU A 166 -11.95 20.16 -11.26
N GLU A 167 -12.12 20.58 -10.00
CA GLU A 167 -11.10 21.36 -9.28
C GLU A 167 -9.80 20.56 -9.07
N ASN A 168 -9.89 19.25 -8.77
CA ASN A 168 -8.73 18.37 -8.60
C ASN A 168 -8.01 18.12 -9.93
N VAL A 169 -8.75 17.86 -11.02
CA VAL A 169 -8.17 17.66 -12.36
C VAL A 169 -7.48 18.93 -12.85
N ALA A 170 -8.14 20.09 -12.71
CA ALA A 170 -7.55 21.38 -13.05
C ALA A 170 -6.26 21.65 -12.25
N GLY A 171 -6.27 21.32 -10.96
CA GLY A 171 -5.10 21.43 -10.11
C GLY A 171 -3.94 20.55 -10.57
N MET A 172 -4.21 19.30 -10.93
CA MET A 172 -3.19 18.36 -11.39
C MET A 172 -2.65 18.73 -12.77
N ALA A 173 -3.50 19.18 -13.71
CA ALA A 173 -3.07 19.68 -15.01
C ALA A 173 -2.11 20.87 -14.86
N SER A 174 -2.45 21.81 -13.98
CA SER A 174 -1.60 22.98 -13.67
C SER A 174 -0.26 22.58 -13.05
N ALA A 175 -0.24 21.53 -12.22
CA ALA A 175 0.98 21.00 -11.62
C ALA A 175 1.79 20.08 -12.57
N ALA A 176 1.19 19.50 -13.61
CA ALA A 176 1.89 18.62 -14.54
C ALA A 176 2.90 19.39 -15.40
N THR A 177 2.60 20.64 -15.77
CA THR A 177 3.55 21.57 -16.42
C THR A 177 4.76 21.88 -15.53
N ALA A 178 4.68 21.61 -14.22
CA ALA A 178 5.77 21.89 -13.27
C ALA A 178 7.01 21.02 -13.42
N SER A 179 6.91 19.84 -14.04
CA SER A 179 8.04 18.89 -14.04
C SER A 179 9.18 19.30 -14.98
N GLY A 180 8.95 20.26 -15.89
CA GLY A 180 9.94 20.73 -16.87
C GLY A 180 10.67 22.03 -16.52
N GLY A 181 10.41 22.63 -15.35
CA GLY A 181 11.13 23.83 -14.88
C GLY A 181 10.79 25.16 -15.59
N LYS A 182 9.94 25.16 -16.62
CA LYS A 182 9.41 26.37 -17.26
C LYS A 182 7.88 26.35 -17.17
N PHE A 183 7.36 27.11 -16.21
CA PHE A 183 5.95 27.11 -15.84
C PHE A 183 5.18 28.13 -16.67
N ASP A 184 3.96 27.77 -17.08
CA ASP A 184 3.00 28.74 -17.61
C ASP A 184 2.67 29.78 -16.53
N LYS A 185 2.60 31.05 -16.93
CA LYS A 185 2.18 32.13 -16.03
C LYS A 185 0.70 31.94 -15.73
N LYS A 186 0.35 31.89 -14.44
CA LYS A 186 -1.05 31.78 -14.02
C LYS A 186 -1.84 32.97 -14.52
N LEU A 187 -2.99 32.71 -15.15
CA LEU A 187 -3.91 33.76 -15.56
C LEU A 187 -4.59 34.38 -14.32
N PRO A 188 -4.95 35.67 -14.37
CA PRO A 188 -5.66 36.32 -13.26
C PRO A 188 -7.00 35.63 -13.02
N GLY A 189 -7.27 35.25 -11.77
CA GLY A 189 -8.51 34.56 -11.36
C GLY A 189 -8.41 33.02 -11.28
N GLU A 190 -7.26 32.43 -11.62
CA GLU A 190 -7.04 30.99 -11.40
C GLU A 190 -7.06 30.63 -9.90
N LYS A 191 -7.87 29.63 -9.54
CA LYS A 191 -7.95 29.15 -8.15
C LYS A 191 -6.59 28.60 -7.71
N PRO A 192 -6.08 28.99 -6.52
CA PRO A 192 -4.83 28.44 -6.03
C PRO A 192 -4.96 26.93 -5.80
N LEU A 193 -3.87 26.20 -6.08
CA LEU A 193 -3.83 24.76 -5.92
C LEU A 193 -4.13 24.40 -4.46
N LYS A 194 -5.24 23.68 -4.22
CA LYS A 194 -5.56 23.12 -2.91
C LYS A 194 -4.48 22.09 -2.58
N LYS A 195 -3.50 22.46 -1.75
CA LYS A 195 -2.50 21.50 -1.27
C LYS A 195 -3.22 20.47 -0.41
N ALA A 196 -3.35 19.25 -0.94
CA ALA A 196 -3.95 18.16 -0.21
C ALA A 196 -3.03 17.79 0.97
N GLY A 197 -3.44 18.17 2.18
CA GLY A 197 -2.83 17.70 3.43
C GLY A 197 -2.02 18.76 4.20
N LYS A 198 -2.00 18.56 5.52
CA LYS A 198 -1.17 19.33 6.44
C LYS A 198 0.23 18.72 6.43
N ASN A 199 1.11 19.23 5.57
CA ASN A 199 2.50 18.77 5.56
C ASN A 199 3.13 19.03 6.93
N ARG A 200 3.84 18.02 7.48
CA ARG A 200 4.61 18.15 8.73
C ARG A 200 5.58 19.33 8.57
N LYS A 201 5.39 20.37 9.38
CA LYS A 201 6.32 21.49 9.48
C LYS A 201 7.39 21.08 10.49
N PHE A 202 8.55 20.67 10.00
CA PHE A 202 9.71 20.49 10.86
C PHE A 202 10.25 21.86 11.24
N LEU A 203 10.63 22.04 12.50
CA LEU A 203 11.39 23.21 12.90
C LEU A 203 12.78 23.14 12.23
N PRO A 204 13.36 24.29 11.84
CA PRO A 204 14.71 24.33 11.28
C PRO A 204 15.74 23.85 12.30
N VAL A 205 16.77 23.13 11.84
CA VAL A 205 17.79 22.47 12.68
C VAL A 205 18.76 23.47 13.35
N VAL A 206 18.86 24.71 12.84
CA VAL A 206 19.80 25.71 13.34
C VAL A 206 19.13 26.60 14.37
N GLU A 207 19.54 26.47 15.64
CA GLU A 207 19.00 27.22 16.79
C GLU A 207 19.20 28.75 16.66
N GLY A 208 18.18 29.45 16.19
CA GLY A 208 18.06 30.91 16.29
C GLY A 208 17.55 31.33 17.67
N LYS A 209 17.93 32.53 18.12
CA LYS A 209 17.42 33.14 19.36
C LYS A 209 15.88 33.15 19.37
N GLY A 210 15.27 32.40 20.29
CA GLY A 210 13.81 32.33 20.49
C GLY A 210 13.16 30.97 20.15
N MET A 211 13.89 30.02 19.56
CA MET A 211 13.31 28.73 19.13
C MET A 211 13.14 27.68 20.24
N GLY A 212 13.95 27.73 21.30
CA GLY A 212 13.83 26.79 22.43
C GLY A 212 12.47 26.85 23.15
N ASN A 213 11.76 27.98 23.08
CA ASN A 213 10.43 28.10 23.66
C ASN A 213 9.36 27.36 22.85
N LEU A 214 9.50 27.30 21.52
CA LEU A 214 8.58 26.56 20.65
C LEU A 214 8.76 25.05 20.81
N GLU A 215 9.99 24.58 20.96
CA GLU A 215 10.30 23.17 21.24
C GLU A 215 9.80 22.75 22.62
N LYS A 216 10.02 23.57 23.66
CA LYS A 216 9.45 23.37 24.99
C LYS A 216 7.93 23.24 24.93
N GLN A 217 7.24 24.15 24.26
CA GLN A 217 5.79 24.08 24.09
C GLN A 217 5.32 22.82 23.36
N GLN A 218 6.06 22.32 22.38
CA GLN A 218 5.74 21.06 21.70
C GLN A 218 5.95 19.86 22.64
N ASN A 219 7.04 19.85 23.40
CA ASN A 219 7.35 18.82 24.39
C ASN A 219 6.31 18.81 25.52
N ASP A 220 5.94 19.96 26.05
CA ASP A 220 4.93 20.10 27.12
C ASP A 220 3.55 19.62 26.64
N LYS A 221 3.18 19.86 25.37
CA LYS A 221 1.95 19.31 24.79
C LYS A 221 1.98 17.79 24.72
N ILE A 222 3.12 17.20 24.36
CA ILE A 222 3.29 15.74 24.35
C ILE A 222 3.19 15.20 25.78
N LEU A 223 3.91 15.79 26.73
CA LEU A 223 3.87 15.41 28.15
C LEU A 223 2.46 15.48 28.73
N ASN A 224 1.75 16.59 28.52
CA ASN A 224 0.37 16.74 28.97
C ASN A 224 -0.55 15.69 28.33
N SER A 225 -0.34 15.34 27.06
CA SER A 225 -1.11 14.29 26.39
C SER A 225 -0.80 12.89 26.94
N LEU A 226 0.43 12.61 27.38
CA LEU A 226 0.82 11.34 27.99
C LEU A 226 0.28 11.24 29.41
N LEU A 227 0.39 12.32 30.20
CA LEU A 227 -0.21 12.41 31.53
C LEU A 227 -1.71 12.19 31.45
N ALA A 228 -2.43 12.89 30.56
CA ALA A 228 -3.87 12.72 30.37
C ALA A 228 -4.27 11.29 29.98
N LYS A 229 -3.49 10.61 29.13
CA LYS A 229 -3.73 9.21 28.75
C LYS A 229 -3.49 8.22 29.89
N ASN A 230 -2.51 8.49 30.76
CA ASN A 230 -2.23 7.66 31.93
C ASN A 230 -3.29 7.82 33.03
N PHE A 231 -4.09 8.88 33.00
CA PHE A 231 -5.27 9.04 33.87
C PHE A 231 -6.55 8.41 33.28
N GLU A 232 -6.51 7.91 32.04
CA GLU A 232 -7.60 7.14 31.42
C GLU A 232 -7.47 5.61 31.60
N GLU A 233 -6.43 5.12 32.29
CA GLU A 233 -6.55 3.81 32.94
C GLU A 233 -7.52 3.96 34.12
N PRO A 234 -8.62 3.19 34.18
CA PRO A 234 -9.49 3.20 35.33
C PRO A 234 -8.71 2.59 36.49
N LEU A 235 -8.14 3.44 37.35
CA LEU A 235 -7.74 3.00 38.68
C LEU A 235 -9.00 2.47 39.34
N ASP A 236 -9.05 1.15 39.45
CA ASP A 236 -10.15 0.39 40.02
C ASP A 236 -10.61 1.10 41.31
N ALA A 237 -11.89 1.47 41.44
CA ALA A 237 -12.36 2.41 42.48
C ALA A 237 -11.93 1.98 43.91
N ILE A 238 -11.70 0.69 44.09
CA ILE A 238 -11.14 0.05 45.28
C ILE A 238 -9.73 0.57 45.61
N THR A 239 -8.85 0.71 44.62
CA THR A 239 -7.48 1.22 44.80
C THR A 239 -7.48 2.69 45.22
N MET A 240 -8.32 3.53 44.61
CA MET A 240 -8.48 4.94 44.99
C MET A 240 -9.02 5.09 46.42
N TYR A 241 -9.98 4.26 46.84
CA TYR A 241 -10.49 4.28 48.21
C TYR A 241 -9.43 3.82 49.23
N LYS A 242 -8.61 2.82 48.86
CA LYS A 242 -7.51 2.31 49.68
C LYS A 242 -6.40 3.35 49.85
N VAL A 243 -5.97 3.99 48.76
CA VAL A 243 -4.98 5.08 48.78
C VAL A 243 -5.49 6.29 49.56
N LYS A 244 -6.77 6.66 49.43
CA LYS A 244 -7.38 7.75 50.22
C LYS A 244 -7.43 7.42 51.72
N LYS A 245 -7.76 6.17 52.08
CA LYS A 245 -7.77 5.69 53.47
C LYS A 245 -6.36 5.63 54.06
N ASP A 246 -5.37 5.20 53.28
CA ASP A 246 -3.97 5.15 53.71
C ASP A 246 -3.35 6.53 53.85
N ASN A 247 -3.65 7.49 52.95
CA ASN A 247 -3.23 8.88 53.11
C ASN A 247 -3.88 9.55 54.32
N LYS A 248 -5.15 9.25 54.62
CA LYS A 248 -5.81 9.74 55.84
C LYS A 248 -5.14 9.15 57.10
N ARG A 249 -4.88 7.84 57.13
CA ARG A 249 -4.12 7.17 58.21
C ARG A 249 -2.72 7.73 58.41
N ARG A 250 -2.01 8.09 57.33
CA ARG A 250 -0.70 8.74 57.41
C ARG A 250 -0.79 10.14 58.01
N LYS A 251 -1.80 10.92 57.61
CA LYS A 251 -2.07 12.25 58.16
C LYS A 251 -2.43 12.18 59.65
N ASP A 252 -3.28 11.23 60.04
CA ASP A 252 -3.67 11.00 61.43
C ASP A 252 -2.48 10.57 62.30
N LYS A 253 -1.59 9.71 61.77
CA LYS A 253 -0.33 9.31 62.42
C LYS A 253 0.71 10.44 62.54
N GLN A 254 0.73 11.38 61.59
CA GLN A 254 1.59 12.56 61.65
C GLN A 254 1.05 13.63 62.60
N SER A 255 -0.27 13.73 62.77
CA SER A 255 -0.88 14.62 63.77
C SER A 255 -0.84 14.06 65.20
N SER A 256 -0.75 12.73 65.37
CA SER A 256 -0.65 12.09 66.69
C SER A 256 0.79 11.95 67.20
N SER A 257 1.80 12.17 66.37
CA SER A 257 3.23 12.15 66.74
C SER A 257 3.83 13.54 66.97
N SER A 258 3.03 14.61 66.82
CA SER A 258 3.46 16.00 67.02
C SER A 258 3.06 16.60 68.39
N SER A 259 2.50 15.82 69.32
CA SER A 259 2.21 16.24 70.70
C SER A 259 3.03 15.42 71.70
N GLY A 260 4.32 15.72 71.80
CA GLY A 260 5.23 15.10 72.76
C GLY A 260 6.56 15.85 72.78
N SER A 261 6.68 16.78 73.72
CA SER A 261 7.85 17.60 74.03
C SER A 261 9.15 16.80 74.20
N ASN A 262 10.27 17.30 73.67
CA ASN A 262 11.59 17.46 74.33
C ASN A 262 12.63 17.88 73.27
N LYS A 263 13.06 19.15 73.24
CA LYS A 263 14.24 19.66 73.96
C LYS A 263 15.54 18.94 73.55
N LEU A 264 16.34 19.55 72.67
CA LEU A 264 17.76 19.93 72.86
C LEU A 264 18.50 20.18 71.52
N LYS A 265 18.84 21.46 71.33
CA LYS A 265 19.99 22.16 70.67
C LYS A 265 20.78 21.56 69.48
N PRO A 266 21.25 22.43 68.55
CA PRO A 266 21.98 22.05 67.34
C PRO A 266 23.48 21.82 67.61
N GLN A 267 24.07 20.79 66.99
CA GLN A 267 25.51 20.64 66.88
C GLN A 267 25.94 20.81 65.43
N LYS A 268 26.71 21.87 65.22
CA LYS A 268 27.29 22.35 63.99
C LYS A 268 28.67 21.71 63.83
N LYS A 269 28.93 20.91 62.79
CA LYS A 269 30.30 20.78 62.23
C LYS A 269 30.30 20.61 60.71
N ILE A 270 30.94 21.60 60.10
CA ILE A 270 31.38 21.71 58.71
C ILE A 270 32.55 20.76 58.50
N HIS A 271 32.60 20.01 57.41
CA HIS A 271 33.87 19.72 56.72
C HIS A 271 33.66 19.60 55.20
N LYS A 272 34.21 20.61 54.50
CA LYS A 272 34.62 20.55 53.08
C LYS A 272 35.55 19.36 52.86
N LYS A 273 35.40 18.66 51.73
CA LYS A 273 36.56 18.14 50.99
C LYS A 273 36.30 18.13 49.48
N SER A 274 37.24 18.76 48.80
CA SER A 274 37.44 18.89 47.37
C SER A 274 37.86 17.57 46.71
N SER A 275 37.55 17.40 45.43
CA SER A 275 38.44 16.67 44.51
C SER A 275 38.65 17.49 43.24
N LYS A 276 39.90 17.96 43.10
CA LYS A 276 40.51 18.39 41.85
C LYS A 276 40.52 17.22 40.88
N LYS A 277 40.30 17.48 39.59
CA LYS A 277 40.85 16.67 38.50
C LYS A 277 41.77 17.58 37.71
N SER A 278 43.07 17.37 37.89
CA SER A 278 44.14 18.02 37.13
C SER A 278 44.39 17.25 35.84
N ALA A 279 44.77 18.03 34.82
CA ALA A 279 45.60 17.71 33.65
C ALA A 279 45.36 16.36 32.93
#